data_AF-A0A971GAI2-F1
#
_entry.id   AF-A0A971GAI2-F1
#
_cell.length_a   1.000
_cell.length_b   1.000
_cell.length_c   1.000
_cell.angle_alpha   90.00
_cell.angle_beta   90.00
_cell.angle_gamma   90.00
#
_symmetry.space_group_name_H-M   'P 1'
#
loop_
_entity.id
_entity.type
_entity.pdbx_description
1 polymer ?
#
loop_
_entity_poly.entity_id
_entity_poly.type
_entity_poly.pdbx_seq_one_letter_code
_entity_poly.pdbx_strand_id
1 'polypeptide(L)' 'MPEKTYLLNLEPEEEYELIGYVNNVVFPEGAYINNGTLFVYYGAADRYIALAKIGIDELLTELDKHPA' A
#
# COMPACT_ATOMS: atom_id res chain seq x y z
N MET A 1 -13.58 -5.05 -3.92
CA MET A 1 -12.33 -4.30 -3.78
C MET A 1 -11.22 -5.21 -4.30
N PRO A 2 -10.38 -4.76 -5.24
CA PRO A 2 -9.17 -5.50 -5.57
C PRO A 2 -8.28 -5.56 -4.33
N GLU A 3 -7.75 -6.74 -4.01
CA GLU A 3 -6.80 -6.96 -2.91
C GLU A 3 -5.42 -7.19 -3.51
N LYS A 4 -4.43 -6.39 -3.10
CA LYS A 4 -3.03 -6.55 -3.48
C LYS A 4 -2.18 -6.84 -2.26
N THR A 5 -1.28 -7.81 -2.39
CA THR A 5 -0.24 -8.06 -1.39
C THR A 5 1.01 -7.33 -1.86
N TYR A 6 1.40 -6.29 -1.13
CA TYR A 6 2.64 -5.57 -1.41
C TYR A 6 3.76 -6.17 -0.59
N LEU A 7 4.94 -6.32 -1.22
CA LEU A 7 6.09 -6.94 -0.59
C LEU A 7 6.91 -5.94 0.24
N LEU A 8 6.90 -4.63 -0.07
CA LEU A 8 7.64 -3.63 0.73
C LEU A 8 7.40 -2.18 0.31
N ASN A 9 7.24 -1.92 -0.99
CA ASN A 9 6.96 -0.59 -1.54
C ASN A 9 5.47 -0.42 -1.83
N LEU A 10 4.96 0.80 -1.68
CA LEU A 10 3.63 1.17 -2.14
C LEU A 10 3.82 2.15 -3.28
N GLU A 11 3.85 1.63 -4.51
CA GLU A 11 3.96 2.41 -5.74
C GLU A 11 2.89 1.97 -6.77
N PRO A 12 2.54 2.84 -7.73
CA PRO A 12 1.55 2.50 -8.75
C PRO A 12 2.09 1.44 -9.73
N GLU A 13 1.46 0.27 -9.77
CA GLU A 13 1.82 -0.81 -10.70
C GLU A 13 0.58 -1.45 -11.34
N GLU A 14 -0.54 -1.50 -10.62
CA GLU A 14 -1.78 -2.10 -11.14
C GLU A 14 -2.51 -1.12 -12.06
N GLU A 15 -3.33 -1.66 -12.97
CA GLU A 15 -4.12 -0.84 -13.89
C GLU A 15 -4.98 0.21 -13.16
N TYR A 16 -5.54 -0.14 -12.00
CA TYR A 16 -6.37 0.76 -11.19
C TYR A 16 -5.57 1.82 -10.41
N GLU A 17 -4.24 1.73 -10.38
CA GLU A 17 -3.31 2.71 -9.80
C GLU A 17 -2.68 3.59 -10.89
N LEU A 18 -2.49 3.00 -12.08
CA LEU A 18 -1.91 3.66 -13.23
C LEU A 18 -2.94 4.53 -13.97
N ILE A 19 -4.21 4.13 -14.03
CA ILE A 19 -5.23 4.75 -14.89
C ILE A 19 -6.47 5.16 -14.10
N GLY A 20 -6.72 6.47 -14.03
CA GLY A 20 -7.89 7.02 -13.34
C GLY A 20 -8.12 8.50 -13.63
N TYR A 21 -8.65 9.25 -12.67
CA TYR A 21 -8.81 10.70 -12.82
C TYR A 21 -7.45 11.42 -12.74
N VAL A 22 -6.55 10.88 -11.94
CA VAL A 22 -5.13 11.24 -11.92
C VAL A 22 -4.35 9.96 -12.08
N ASN A 23 -3.49 9.89 -13.10
CA ASN A 23 -2.72 8.68 -13.41
C ASN A 23 -1.54 8.52 -12.44
N ASN A 24 -1.14 7.27 -12.21
CA ASN A 24 0.00 6.88 -11.39
C ASN A 24 -0.10 7.38 -9.94
N VAL A 25 -1.24 7.13 -9.29
CA VAL A 25 -1.47 7.53 -7.90
C VAL A 25 -1.70 6.31 -7.02
N VAL A 26 -0.92 6.25 -5.95
CA VAL A 26 -1.24 5.52 -4.72
C VAL A 26 -1.09 6.50 -3.56
N PHE A 27 -2.10 6.61 -2.70
CA PHE A 27 -2.11 7.57 -1.61
C PHE A 27 -2.69 6.96 -0.33
N PRO A 28 -1.87 6.59 0.67
CA PRO A 28 -2.35 5.96 1.90
C PRO A 28 -3.13 6.93 2.78
N GLU A 29 -4.32 6.52 3.26
CA GLU A 29 -5.23 7.37 4.04
C GLU A 29 -5.61 6.78 5.40
N GLY A 30 -5.46 5.47 5.58
CA GLY A 30 -5.76 4.82 6.84
C GLY A 30 -5.05 3.48 6.96
N ALA A 31 -4.67 3.10 8.18
CA ALA A 31 -4.03 1.82 8.42
C ALA A 31 -4.44 1.25 9.79
N TYR A 32 -4.42 -0.08 9.90
CA TYR A 32 -4.62 -0.78 11.16
C TYR A 32 -3.79 -2.06 11.20
N ILE A 33 -3.49 -2.53 12.41
CA ILE A 33 -2.76 -3.77 12.63
C ILE A 33 -3.71 -4.83 13.16
N ASN A 34 -3.68 -6.02 12.58
CA ASN A 34 -4.42 -7.18 13.07
C ASN A 34 -3.55 -8.43 12.93
N ASN A 35 -3.35 -9.16 14.04
CA ASN A 35 -2.57 -10.41 14.09
C ASN A 35 -1.18 -10.30 13.41
N GLY A 36 -0.43 -9.22 13.67
CA GLY A 36 0.91 -9.01 13.12
C GLY A 36 0.95 -8.58 11.64
N THR A 37 -0.19 -8.40 11.00
CA THR A 37 -0.29 -7.83 9.65
C THR A 37 -0.74 -6.38 9.71
N LEU A 38 0.01 -5.49 9.07
CA LEU A 38 -0.38 -4.12 8.78
C LEU A 38 -1.27 -4.10 7.54
N PHE A 39 -2.43 -3.50 7.66
CA PHE A 39 -3.38 -3.27 6.58
C PHE A 39 -3.41 -1.77 6.28
N VAL A 40 -3.25 -1.37 5.02
CA VAL A 40 -3.23 0.03 4.60
C VAL A 40 -4.28 0.26 3.51
N TYR A 41 -5.29 1.07 3.82
CA TYR A 41 -6.23 1.60 2.83
C TYR A 41 -5.58 2.79 2.11
N TYR A 42 -5.65 2.78 0.79
CA TYR A 42 -5.11 3.82 -0.05
C TYR A 42 -6.03 4.17 -1.21
N GLY A 43 -6.02 5.44 -1.59
CA GLY A 43 -6.61 5.92 -2.84
C GLY A 43 -5.73 5.50 -4.02
N ALA A 44 -6.36 5.04 -5.10
CA ALA A 44 -5.68 4.61 -6.32
C ALA A 44 -6.25 5.36 -7.54
N ALA A 45 -5.34 6.00 -8.28
CA ALA A 45 -5.63 6.81 -9.46
C ALA A 45 -6.76 7.87 -9.29
N ASP A 46 -6.90 8.43 -8.08
CA ASP A 46 -8.01 9.31 -7.64
C ASP A 46 -9.41 8.76 -7.92
N ARG A 47 -9.53 7.45 -8.13
CA ARG A 47 -10.74 6.81 -8.65
C ARG A 47 -11.21 5.64 -7.81
N TYR A 48 -10.29 4.94 -7.17
CA TYR A 48 -10.58 3.72 -6.42
C TYR A 48 -10.05 3.81 -4.99
N ILE A 49 -10.63 2.97 -4.12
CA ILE A 49 -10.07 2.65 -2.81
C ILE A 49 -9.56 1.21 -2.89
N ALA A 50 -8.31 1.00 -2.50
CA ALA A 50 -7.65 -0.29 -2.50
C ALA A 50 -7.04 -0.58 -1.11
N LEU A 51 -6.64 -1.84 -0.91
CA LEU A 51 -6.10 -2.33 0.35
C LEU A 51 -4.78 -3.07 0.10
N ALA A 52 -3.72 -2.60 0.75
CA ALA A 52 -2.42 -3.24 0.83
C ALA A 52 -2.26 -3.95 2.18
N LYS A 53 -1.48 -5.04 2.21
CA LYS A 53 -1.11 -5.73 3.45
C LYS A 53 0.36 -6.15 3.46
N ILE A 54 1.00 -6.05 4.62
CA ILE A 54 2.39 -6.48 4.87
C ILE A 54 2.56 -6.96 6.32
N GLY A 55 3.48 -7.88 6.59
CA GLY A 55 3.86 -8.22 7.96
C GLY A 55 4.52 -7.04 8.67
N ILE A 56 4.09 -6.71 9.90
CA ILE A 56 4.66 -5.55 10.60
C ILE A 56 6.15 -5.73 10.94
N ASP A 57 6.54 -6.95 11.32
CA ASP A 57 7.93 -7.27 11.63
C ASP A 57 8.80 -7.26 10.37
N GLU A 58 8.25 -7.65 9.22
CA GLU A 58 8.90 -7.59 7.92
C GLU A 58 9.18 -6.13 7.52
N LEU A 59 8.18 -5.26 7.64
CA LEU A 59 8.33 -3.83 7.39
C LEU A 59 9.38 -3.18 8.29
N LEU A 60 9.33 -3.43 9.59
CA LEU A 60 10.28 -2.87 10.56
C LEU A 60 11.71 -3.37 10.31
N THR A 61 11.87 -4.66 10.00
CA THR A 61 13.17 -5.25 9.65
C THR A 61 13.78 -4.57 8.43
N GLU A 62 12.96 -4.18 7.44
CA GLU A 62 13.47 -3.47 6.27
C GLU A 62 13.85 -2.02 6.60
N LEU A 63 13.01 -1.31 7.34
CA LEU A 63 13.29 0.07 7.74
C LEU A 63 14.61 0.18 8.52
N ASP A 64 14.94 -0.80 9.36
CA ASP A 64 16.21 -0.85 10.10
C ASP A 64 17.45 -0.97 9.17
N LYS A 65 17.30 -1.54 7.97
CA LYS A 65 18.38 -1.61 6.97
C LYS A 65 18.60 -0.28 6.24
N HIS A 66 17.58 0.58 6.24
CA HIS A 66 17.54 1.84 5.51
C HIS A 66 17.24 3.02 6.46
N PRO A 67 18.13 3.31 7.42
CA PRO A 67 17.97 4.46 8.31
C PRO A 67 17.97 5.77 7.50
N ALA A 68 17.17 6.74 7.97
CA ALA A 68 17.02 8.06 7.38
C ALA A 68 18.31 8.89 7.38
#